data_AF-A0A938TC19-F1
#
_entry.id   AF-A0A938TC19-F1
#
_cell.length_a   1.000
_cell.length_b   1.000
_cell.length_c   1.000
_cell.angle_alpha   90.00
_cell.angle_beta   90.00
_cell.angle_gamma   90.00
#
_symmetry.space_group_name_H-M   'P 1'
#
loop_
_entity.id
_entity.type
_entity.pdbx_description
1 polymer ?
#
loop_
_entity_poly.entity_id
_entity_poly.type
_entity_poly.pdbx_seq_one_letter_code
_entity_poly.pdbx_strand_id
1 'polypeptide(L)'
;MRSGEYFCGGTGVTHALRLALLLACGIAAQGLASDRVMPMLLDRPSGNNPQHVVLSCRMQLPQIPAEAVWMAQNPSDWLDADRLRFSVVWPESGPTNIQALVWLIDRDDRWYQFLLETNLASGTRSYEVPLAQTAVGWQGVGHAAPWHFRTRLNPKQAGVRIFGNESFTGNCVLVSADLVASEQDPGKPVITNLRPNARTVPRRGLFELRFDLSDRYADPFDPGVVDVTADFAAPDGSITRVSGFYYQDHYRTVNTVEERIEPQGRPEWRVRYAPATNGEHSVTLRVRDRWGEDTAAPLSFTVREPENPSSFIRVSAADPRYFETEDGAFFYPIGHNIRSPFDTRMDDQFPWRFRHPTGSSAYKDYFADMHKVGENFVEIWMSAWSLGIEWSPVIRGYHGAGDYRLDNAWDLDRVLEWARASGIR
;
A
#
# COMPACT_ATOMS: atom_id res chain seq x y z
N MET A 1 30.11 43.04 -60.74
CA MET A 1 31.17 43.83 -61.41
C MET A 1 32.01 44.51 -60.33
N ARG A 2 33.32 44.23 -60.35
CA ARG A 2 34.45 45.02 -59.82
C ARG A 2 34.55 45.18 -58.28
N SER A 3 35.48 44.48 -57.60
CA SER A 3 36.95 44.71 -57.49
C SER A 3 37.26 45.94 -56.62
N GLY A 4 38.24 46.01 -55.70
CA GLY A 4 39.39 45.19 -55.29
C GLY A 4 40.02 45.92 -54.07
N GLU A 5 40.65 45.21 -53.14
CA GLU A 5 42.11 45.21 -52.85
C GLU A 5 42.77 46.60 -52.60
N TYR A 6 43.48 46.77 -51.47
CA TYR A 6 44.96 46.75 -51.43
C TYR A 6 45.54 46.79 -49.99
N PHE A 7 46.67 46.10 -49.88
CA PHE A 7 47.51 45.73 -48.74
C PHE A 7 48.60 46.78 -48.38
N CYS A 8 49.13 46.68 -47.15
CA CYS A 8 50.56 46.76 -46.73
C CYS A 8 50.60 46.78 -45.18
N GLY A 9 51.40 46.05 -44.40
CA GLY A 9 52.56 45.16 -44.58
C GLY A 9 53.42 45.24 -43.30
N GLY A 10 53.95 44.11 -42.80
CA GLY A 10 54.99 44.07 -41.73
C GLY A 10 54.84 42.93 -40.70
N THR A 11 55.35 41.73 -40.99
CA THR A 11 56.51 41.04 -40.34
C THR A 11 56.42 40.90 -38.82
N GLY A 12 56.49 39.74 -38.15
CA GLY A 12 56.84 38.37 -38.49
C GLY A 12 57.07 37.58 -37.18
N VAL A 13 57.41 36.28 -37.33
CA VAL A 13 57.85 35.28 -36.32
C VAL A 13 56.82 34.19 -35.96
N THR A 14 56.96 33.12 -36.74
CA THR A 14 56.68 31.68 -36.60
C THR A 14 57.48 31.03 -35.44
N HIS A 15 57.22 29.85 -34.84
CA HIS A 15 56.52 28.61 -35.18
C HIS A 15 56.24 27.80 -33.88
N ALA A 16 55.04 27.22 -33.73
CA ALA A 16 54.71 25.78 -33.82
C ALA A 16 55.16 24.89 -32.63
N LEU A 17 54.22 24.61 -31.71
CA LEU A 17 54.30 23.51 -30.75
C LEU A 17 53.61 22.25 -31.31
N ARG A 18 54.26 21.11 -31.10
CA ARG A 18 53.94 19.79 -31.66
C ARG A 18 52.60 19.22 -31.17
N LEU A 19 51.83 18.70 -32.13
CA LEU A 19 50.69 17.80 -31.94
C LEU A 19 51.22 16.39 -31.58
N ALA A 20 50.78 15.81 -30.47
CA ALA A 20 50.96 14.39 -30.17
C ALA A 20 49.62 13.68 -30.36
N LEU A 21 49.53 12.88 -31.42
CA LEU A 21 48.51 11.85 -31.59
C LEU A 21 48.79 10.72 -30.59
N LEU A 22 47.81 10.37 -29.77
CA LEU A 22 47.76 9.07 -29.08
C LEU A 22 46.51 8.33 -29.54
N LEU A 23 46.75 7.13 -30.06
CA LEU A 23 45.79 6.22 -30.65
C LEU A 23 44.67 5.83 -29.68
N ALA A 24 43.48 5.69 -30.25
CA ALA A 24 42.34 5.01 -29.65
C ALA A 24 42.68 3.53 -29.36
N CYS A 25 42.50 3.13 -28.12
CA CYS A 25 42.16 1.75 -27.76
C CYS A 25 40.70 1.78 -27.28
N GLY A 26 39.81 1.18 -28.08
CA GLY A 26 38.42 0.96 -27.71
C GLY A 26 38.35 0.01 -26.52
N ILE A 27 37.98 0.57 -25.37
CA ILE A 27 37.35 -0.19 -24.30
C ILE A 27 35.88 0.23 -24.38
N ALA A 28 35.01 -0.74 -24.62
CA ALA A 28 33.58 -0.54 -24.48
C ALA A 28 33.32 -0.02 -23.06
N ALA A 29 33.02 1.27 -22.93
CA ALA A 29 32.46 1.82 -21.72
C ALA A 29 31.08 1.17 -21.57
N GLN A 30 30.99 0.12 -20.75
CA GLN A 30 29.75 -0.17 -20.06
C GLN A 30 29.38 1.14 -19.37
N GLY A 31 28.29 1.78 -19.82
CA GLY A 31 27.78 2.98 -19.18
C GLY A 31 27.61 2.66 -17.70
N LEU A 32 28.35 3.35 -16.84
CA LEU A 32 28.06 3.36 -15.42
C LEU A 32 26.66 3.98 -15.30
N ALA A 33 25.66 3.15 -15.03
CA ALA A 33 24.32 3.60 -14.73
C ALA A 33 24.41 4.68 -13.65
N SER A 34 24.12 5.92 -14.01
CA SER A 34 24.20 7.04 -13.09
C SER A 34 22.94 7.05 -12.23
N ASP A 35 23.11 6.96 -10.90
CA ASP A 35 22.00 7.11 -9.96
C ASP A 35 21.19 8.38 -10.27
N ARG A 36 19.86 8.27 -10.24
CA ARG A 36 18.98 9.43 -10.31
C ARG A 36 18.83 10.02 -8.92
N VAL A 37 19.26 11.26 -8.74
CA VAL A 37 19.20 12.01 -7.47
C VAL A 37 18.05 13.02 -7.53
N MET A 38 17.16 12.95 -6.56
CA MET A 38 15.96 13.77 -6.44
C MET A 38 16.04 14.56 -5.13
N PRO A 39 16.49 15.83 -5.16
CA PRO A 39 16.73 16.62 -3.97
C PRO A 39 15.42 16.98 -3.27
N MET A 40 15.39 16.79 -1.95
CA MET A 40 14.25 17.15 -1.11
C MET A 40 14.38 18.60 -0.61
N LEU A 41 13.24 19.22 -0.35
CA LEU A 41 13.18 20.51 0.32
C LEU A 41 13.14 20.32 1.84
N LEU A 42 13.84 21.20 2.55
CA LEU A 42 13.81 21.25 4.01
C LEU A 42 12.70 22.19 4.45
N ASP A 43 11.74 21.67 5.22
CA ASP A 43 10.69 22.48 5.82
C ASP A 43 11.24 23.26 7.02
N ARG A 44 10.85 24.53 7.15
CA ARG A 44 11.30 25.37 8.28
C ARG A 44 10.23 25.36 9.37
N PRO A 45 10.60 25.17 10.65
CA PRO A 45 9.65 25.17 11.78
C PRO A 45 8.79 26.43 11.96
N SER A 46 9.04 27.51 11.20
CA SER A 46 8.42 28.83 11.38
C SER A 46 7.38 29.20 10.30
N GLY A 47 6.79 28.23 9.59
CA GLY A 47 5.74 28.49 8.59
C GLY A 47 6.21 29.26 7.34
N ASN A 48 7.52 29.25 7.07
CA ASN A 48 8.10 29.84 5.87
C ASN A 48 8.09 28.82 4.72
N ASN A 49 8.08 29.30 3.47
CA ASN A 49 8.14 28.43 2.29
C ASN A 49 9.36 27.47 2.37
N PRO A 50 9.19 26.20 1.98
CA PRO A 50 10.29 25.25 1.90
C PRO A 50 11.36 25.71 0.91
N GLN A 51 12.63 25.48 1.24
CA GLN A 51 13.77 25.91 0.40
C GLN A 51 14.88 24.85 0.34
N HIS A 52 15.69 24.91 -0.72
CA HIS A 52 16.97 24.19 -0.84
C HIS A 52 18.04 24.85 0.04
N VAL A 53 17.82 24.93 1.35
CA VAL A 53 18.73 25.63 2.27
C VAL A 53 19.11 24.71 3.41
N VAL A 54 20.38 24.77 3.77
CA VAL A 54 20.95 24.19 4.98
C VAL A 54 20.10 24.57 6.22
N LEU A 55 19.64 23.57 6.97
CA LEU A 55 18.81 23.78 8.16
C LEU A 55 19.66 23.64 9.43
N SER A 56 19.78 24.74 10.18
CA SER A 56 20.36 24.68 11.53
C SER A 56 19.28 24.24 12.52
N CYS A 57 19.47 23.09 13.15
CA CYS A 57 18.55 22.55 14.15
C CYS A 57 19.13 22.83 15.54
N ARG A 58 18.51 23.78 16.26
CA ARG A 58 18.86 24.04 17.65
C ARG A 58 18.34 22.90 18.53
N MET A 59 19.16 22.43 19.45
CA MET A 59 18.81 21.34 20.36
C MET A 59 19.29 21.59 21.79
N GLN A 60 18.62 20.92 22.73
CA GLN A 60 18.99 20.85 24.13
C GLN A 60 18.75 19.41 24.59
N LEU A 61 19.75 18.55 24.40
CA LEU A 61 19.63 17.13 24.74
C LEU A 61 19.70 16.92 26.26
N PRO A 62 18.97 15.93 26.81
CA PRO A 62 17.99 15.05 26.14
C PRO A 62 16.59 15.67 25.94
N GLN A 63 16.32 16.88 26.44
CA GLN A 63 14.97 17.44 26.58
C GLN A 63 14.34 17.87 25.25
N ILE A 64 15.14 18.40 24.32
CA ILE A 64 14.73 18.94 23.03
C ILE A 64 15.65 18.32 21.98
N PRO A 65 15.21 17.25 21.28
CA PRO A 65 15.97 16.68 20.17
C PRO A 65 16.03 17.67 19.00
N ALA A 66 17.05 17.52 18.15
CA ALA A 66 17.04 18.19 16.86
C ALA A 66 16.10 17.45 15.91
N GLU A 67 15.31 18.20 15.16
CA GLU A 67 14.31 17.65 14.26
C GLU A 67 14.27 18.46 12.96
N ALA A 68 14.10 17.76 11.84
CA ALA A 68 13.91 18.36 10.53
C ALA A 68 12.86 17.57 9.76
N VAL A 69 11.97 18.29 9.10
CA VAL A 69 10.93 17.72 8.23
C VAL A 69 11.34 17.99 6.78
N TRP A 70 11.13 16.99 5.93
CA TRP A 70 11.40 17.05 4.51
C TRP A 70 10.12 17.03 3.70
N MET A 71 10.15 17.72 2.57
CA MET A 71 9.13 17.63 1.54
C MET A 71 9.80 17.28 0.21
N ALA A 72 9.37 16.17 -0.39
CA ALA A 72 9.75 15.86 -1.76
C ALA A 72 9.08 16.87 -2.70
N GLN A 73 9.78 17.25 -3.77
CA GLN A 73 9.23 18.15 -4.79
C GLN A 73 8.05 17.49 -5.51
N ASN A 74 8.20 16.22 -5.88
CA ASN A 74 7.11 15.38 -6.38
C ASN A 74 6.89 14.22 -5.40
N PRO A 75 5.68 14.06 -4.84
CA PRO A 75 5.39 12.95 -3.94
C PRO A 75 5.63 11.55 -4.54
N SER A 76 5.58 11.42 -5.87
CA SER A 76 5.90 10.17 -6.58
C SER A 76 7.37 9.75 -6.49
N ASP A 77 8.29 10.67 -6.23
CA ASP A 77 9.74 10.39 -6.16
C ASP A 77 10.06 9.35 -5.06
N TRP A 78 9.22 9.28 -4.02
CA TRP A 78 9.34 8.30 -2.94
C TRP A 78 9.17 6.85 -3.40
N LEU A 79 8.36 6.60 -4.43
CA LEU A 79 8.15 5.25 -4.96
C LEU A 79 9.36 4.77 -5.77
N ASP A 80 9.96 5.69 -6.52
CA ASP A 80 11.09 5.42 -7.40
C ASP A 80 12.41 5.28 -6.63
N ALA A 81 12.54 5.96 -5.48
CA ALA A 81 13.74 5.93 -4.67
C ALA A 81 13.93 4.58 -3.94
N ASP A 82 15.13 4.01 -4.04
CA ASP A 82 15.51 2.81 -3.29
C ASP A 82 16.25 3.14 -1.99
N ARG A 83 16.72 4.38 -1.83
CA ARG A 83 17.36 4.90 -0.62
C ARG A 83 17.17 6.40 -0.45
N LEU A 84 17.19 6.83 0.79
CA LEU A 84 17.30 8.23 1.20
C LEU A 84 18.74 8.48 1.64
N ARG A 85 19.37 9.52 1.09
CA ARG A 85 20.67 10.01 1.54
C ARG A 85 20.49 11.36 2.21
N PHE A 86 21.06 11.55 3.40
CA PHE A 86 21.07 12.86 4.05
C PHE A 86 22.43 13.16 4.68
N SER A 87 22.81 14.44 4.69
CA SER A 87 24.12 14.87 5.19
C SER A 87 23.98 15.80 6.39
N VAL A 88 24.65 15.47 7.50
CA VAL A 88 24.61 16.25 8.75
C VAL A 88 26.02 16.70 9.11
N VAL A 89 26.13 17.94 9.58
CA VAL A 89 27.29 18.43 10.33
C VAL A 89 26.99 18.28 11.81
N TRP A 90 27.72 17.39 12.47
CA TRP A 90 27.68 17.21 13.91
C TRP A 90 28.86 17.97 14.55
N PRO A 91 28.63 18.84 15.56
CA PRO A 91 29.69 19.65 16.16
C PRO A 91 30.73 18.78 16.87
N GLU A 92 32.02 19.14 16.77
CA GLU A 92 33.12 18.44 17.46
C GLU A 92 33.00 18.49 18.99
N SER A 93 32.33 19.51 19.53
CA SER A 93 32.00 19.62 20.96
C SER A 93 30.80 18.78 21.39
N GLY A 94 30.11 18.12 20.46
CA GLY A 94 28.95 17.29 20.73
C GLY A 94 29.31 15.90 21.27
N PRO A 95 28.40 15.22 21.98
CA PRO A 95 28.57 13.84 22.39
C PRO A 95 28.80 12.88 21.21
N THR A 96 29.41 11.72 21.49
CA THR A 96 29.74 10.68 20.49
C THR A 96 28.69 9.56 20.38
N ASN A 97 27.73 9.51 21.29
CA ASN A 97 26.67 8.50 21.38
C ASN A 97 25.30 9.02 20.90
N ILE A 98 25.33 9.87 19.87
CA ILE A 98 24.13 10.51 19.33
C ILE A 98 23.53 9.63 18.26
N GLN A 99 22.23 9.39 18.35
CA GLN A 99 21.49 8.58 17.41
C GLN A 99 20.67 9.46 16.47
N ALA A 100 20.43 8.95 15.27
CA ALA A 100 19.49 9.54 14.33
C ALA A 100 18.41 8.53 13.94
N LEU A 101 17.17 8.99 13.95
CA LEU A 101 15.98 8.25 13.55
C LEU A 101 15.37 8.96 12.35
N VAL A 102 15.25 8.25 11.24
CA VAL A 102 14.45 8.71 10.10
C VAL A 102 13.03 8.23 10.29
N TRP A 103 12.04 9.06 9.95
CA TRP A 103 10.63 8.72 10.10
C TRP A 103 9.82 9.17 8.89
N LEU A 104 8.67 8.53 8.68
CA LEU A 104 7.72 8.80 7.60
C LEU A 104 6.29 8.58 8.12
N ILE A 105 5.40 9.52 7.80
CA ILE A 105 3.96 9.38 7.99
C ILE A 105 3.34 9.10 6.62
N ASP A 106 2.75 7.91 6.47
CA ASP A 106 2.10 7.53 5.21
C ASP A 106 0.82 8.35 4.98
N ARG A 107 0.20 8.16 3.80
CA ARG A 107 -1.05 8.84 3.45
C ARG A 107 -2.23 8.50 4.37
N ASP A 108 -2.16 7.40 5.11
CA ASP A 108 -3.18 6.89 6.04
C ASP A 108 -2.88 7.24 7.51
N ASP A 109 -1.97 8.19 7.76
CA ASP A 109 -1.56 8.65 9.10
C ASP A 109 -0.78 7.62 9.94
N ARG A 110 -0.17 6.61 9.30
CA ARG A 110 0.65 5.61 9.99
C ARG A 110 2.10 6.06 10.06
N TRP A 111 2.68 5.96 11.26
CA TRP A 111 4.06 6.37 11.54
C TRP A 111 5.02 5.19 11.36
N TYR A 112 5.98 5.35 10.46
CA TYR A 112 7.10 4.43 10.27
C TYR A 112 8.40 5.11 10.70
N GLN A 113 9.32 4.34 11.27
CA GLN A 113 10.62 4.85 11.67
C GLN A 113 11.75 3.86 11.41
N PHE A 114 12.94 4.39 11.15
CA PHE A 114 14.18 3.67 10.91
C PHE A 114 15.28 4.28 11.78
N LEU A 115 15.82 3.50 12.71
CA LEU A 115 16.93 3.92 13.55
C LEU A 115 18.24 3.61 12.84
N LEU A 116 19.12 4.59 12.67
CA LEU A 116 20.45 4.34 12.12
C LEU A 116 21.22 3.37 13.04
N GLU A 117 21.89 2.41 12.42
CA GLU A 117 22.73 1.44 13.13
C GLU A 117 23.97 2.08 13.76
N THR A 118 24.42 3.20 13.18
CA THR A 118 25.60 3.94 13.63
C THR A 118 25.22 5.27 14.27
N ASN A 119 25.98 5.65 15.30
CA ASN A 119 25.87 6.96 15.90
C ASN A 119 26.40 8.03 14.94
N LEU A 120 25.93 9.27 15.12
CA LEU A 120 26.45 10.41 14.38
C LEU A 120 27.91 10.66 14.76
N ALA A 121 28.78 10.69 13.74
CA ALA A 121 30.16 11.09 13.91
C ALA A 121 30.31 12.61 13.72
N SER A 122 31.28 13.21 14.42
CA SER A 122 31.61 14.62 14.31
C SER A 122 32.04 15.01 12.88
N GLY A 123 31.84 16.29 12.56
CA GLY A 123 32.08 16.85 11.23
C GLY A 123 30.92 16.58 10.27
N THR A 124 31.18 16.79 8.97
CA THR A 124 30.19 16.57 7.91
C THR A 124 30.20 15.10 7.50
N ARG A 125 29.07 14.42 7.66
CA ARG A 125 28.88 13.02 7.29
C ARG A 125 27.58 12.82 6.54
N SER A 126 27.57 11.88 5.61
CA SER A 126 26.38 11.44 4.88
C SER A 126 25.95 10.07 5.38
N TYR A 127 24.64 9.89 5.53
CA TYR A 127 23.99 8.68 5.99
C TYR A 127 22.98 8.24 4.95
N GLU A 128 22.78 6.93 4.83
CA GLU A 128 21.81 6.34 3.90
C GLU A 128 20.81 5.48 4.65
N VAL A 129 19.55 5.57 4.25
CA VAL A 129 18.44 4.75 4.76
C VAL A 129 17.80 4.00 3.59
N PRO A 130 17.71 2.67 3.63
CA PRO A 130 17.08 1.91 2.56
C PRO A 130 15.58 2.23 2.50
N LEU A 131 15.07 2.52 1.32
CA LEU A 131 13.65 2.77 1.04
C LEU A 131 13.02 1.70 0.17
N ALA A 132 13.81 0.81 -0.45
CA ALA A 132 13.30 -0.30 -1.23
C ALA A 132 12.20 -1.05 -0.49
N GLN A 133 11.23 -1.59 -1.22
CA GLN A 133 10.09 -2.31 -0.64
C GLN A 133 10.52 -3.50 0.23
N THR A 134 11.70 -4.09 0.00
CA THR A 134 12.27 -5.19 0.80
C THR A 134 13.15 -4.72 1.96
N ALA A 135 13.25 -3.42 2.21
CA ALA A 135 14.08 -2.86 3.26
C ALA A 135 13.73 -3.44 4.64
N VAL A 136 14.76 -3.93 5.33
CA VAL A 136 14.68 -4.38 6.72
C VAL A 136 15.07 -3.21 7.61
N GLY A 137 14.42 -3.06 8.77
CA GLY A 137 14.76 -2.05 9.79
C GLY A 137 13.70 -0.97 9.98
N TRP A 138 12.81 -0.78 9.02
CA TRP A 138 11.63 0.07 9.19
C TRP A 138 10.63 -0.57 10.15
N GLN A 139 10.15 0.22 11.11
CA GLN A 139 9.22 -0.20 12.15
C GLN A 139 7.98 0.70 12.14
N GLY A 140 6.80 0.09 12.11
CA GLY A 140 5.55 0.79 12.38
C GLY A 140 5.39 1.08 13.88
N VAL A 141 4.96 2.29 14.22
CA VAL A 141 4.73 2.71 15.61
C VAL A 141 3.24 2.84 15.85
N GLY A 142 2.72 2.05 16.79
CA GLY A 142 1.29 2.04 17.13
C GLY A 142 0.41 1.26 16.15
N HIS A 143 0.99 0.49 15.22
CA HIS A 143 0.29 -0.42 14.31
C HIS A 143 1.21 -1.59 13.87
N ALA A 144 0.63 -2.64 13.29
CA ALA A 144 1.36 -3.82 12.81
C ALA A 144 1.65 -3.83 11.30
N ALA A 145 1.25 -2.79 10.56
CA ALA A 145 1.52 -2.68 9.13
C ALA A 145 3.04 -2.72 8.83
N PRO A 146 3.52 -3.63 7.96
CA PRO A 146 4.93 -3.70 7.59
C PRO A 146 5.30 -2.64 6.55
N TRP A 147 6.60 -2.40 6.36
CA TRP A 147 7.11 -1.60 5.25
C TRP A 147 6.91 -2.32 3.91
N HIS A 148 6.35 -1.63 2.94
CA HIS A 148 6.09 -2.14 1.58
C HIS A 148 6.03 -1.00 0.55
N PHE A 149 5.88 -1.32 -0.73
CA PHE A 149 5.97 -0.34 -1.81
C PHE A 149 5.02 0.86 -1.62
N ARG A 150 3.74 0.59 -1.36
CA ARG A 150 2.70 1.62 -1.19
C ARG A 150 2.76 2.37 0.15
N THR A 151 3.55 1.95 1.13
CA THR A 151 3.83 2.78 2.33
C THR A 151 4.42 4.15 1.95
N ARG A 152 5.15 4.18 0.84
CA ARG A 152 5.83 5.37 0.29
C ARG A 152 4.97 6.12 -0.74
N LEU A 153 3.73 5.70 -0.97
CA LEU A 153 2.83 6.37 -1.92
C LEU A 153 2.30 7.66 -1.28
N ASN A 154 2.73 8.80 -1.80
CA ASN A 154 2.30 10.13 -1.37
C ASN A 154 2.34 10.32 0.17
N PRO A 155 3.51 10.14 0.82
CA PRO A 155 3.60 10.29 2.26
C PRO A 155 3.25 11.72 2.66
N LYS A 156 2.56 11.87 3.79
CA LYS A 156 2.16 13.18 4.32
C LYS A 156 3.36 13.99 4.78
N GLN A 157 4.27 13.31 5.48
CA GLN A 157 5.48 13.91 6.05
C GLN A 157 6.59 12.86 6.15
N ALA A 158 7.83 13.32 6.13
CA ALA A 158 8.98 12.52 6.52
C ALA A 158 10.04 13.42 7.14
N GLY A 159 10.95 12.87 7.91
CA GLY A 159 11.97 13.67 8.56
C GLY A 159 13.05 12.87 9.26
N VAL A 160 13.94 13.58 9.93
CA VAL A 160 14.97 13.03 10.79
C VAL A 160 14.89 13.65 12.17
N ARG A 161 15.08 12.81 13.19
CA ARG A 161 15.21 13.20 14.57
C ARG A 161 16.56 12.77 15.11
N ILE A 162 17.30 13.70 15.70
CA ILE A 162 18.62 13.49 16.29
C ILE A 162 18.50 13.65 17.79
N PHE A 163 18.87 12.61 18.52
CA PHE A 163 18.65 12.51 19.96
C PHE A 163 19.78 11.74 20.65
N GLY A 164 19.87 11.94 21.97
CA GLY A 164 20.86 11.28 22.82
C GLY A 164 20.55 11.56 24.28
N ASN A 165 21.13 10.76 25.18
CA ASN A 165 20.89 10.87 26.61
C ASN A 165 21.87 11.81 27.32
N GLU A 166 22.97 12.17 26.66
CA GLU A 166 23.96 13.09 27.20
C GLU A 166 23.49 14.55 27.09
N SER A 167 23.80 15.33 28.12
CA SER A 167 23.43 16.74 28.15
C SER A 167 24.28 17.53 27.16
N PHE A 168 23.63 18.14 26.17
CA PHE A 168 24.30 18.96 25.17
C PHE A 168 23.38 20.08 24.69
N THR A 169 23.90 21.29 24.60
CA THR A 169 23.19 22.43 23.99
C THR A 169 24.03 22.96 22.84
N GLY A 170 23.45 22.97 21.65
CA GLY A 170 24.15 23.39 20.45
C GLY A 170 23.27 23.31 19.21
N ASN A 171 23.92 23.37 18.06
CA ASN A 171 23.27 23.25 16.76
C ASN A 171 23.89 22.08 16.01
N CYS A 172 23.06 21.24 15.39
CA CYS A 172 23.50 20.45 14.25
C CYS A 172 23.03 21.13 12.97
N VAL A 173 23.68 20.81 11.87
CA VAL A 173 23.36 21.40 10.57
C VAL A 173 23.01 20.31 9.59
N LEU A 174 21.77 20.28 9.13
CA LEU A 174 21.33 19.38 8.07
C LEU A 174 21.63 20.04 6.72
N VAL A 175 22.57 19.46 5.97
CA VAL A 175 23.15 20.02 4.75
C VAL A 175 22.30 19.68 3.53
N SER A 176 21.90 18.42 3.39
CA SER A 176 21.07 17.93 2.29
C SER A 176 20.22 16.73 2.72
N ALA A 177 19.15 16.50 1.98
CA ALA A 177 18.37 15.28 1.97
C ALA A 177 17.96 15.00 0.52
N ASP A 178 18.27 13.80 0.03
CA ASP A 178 18.17 13.42 -1.36
C ASP A 178 17.56 12.02 -1.44
N LEU A 179 16.51 11.89 -2.24
CA LEU A 179 15.99 10.59 -2.65
C LEU A 179 16.86 10.09 -3.80
N VAL A 180 17.33 8.85 -3.72
CA VAL A 180 18.22 8.25 -4.71
C VAL A 180 17.57 6.99 -5.27
N ALA A 181 17.56 6.89 -6.59
CA ALA A 181 17.09 5.72 -7.31
C ALA A 181 18.22 5.17 -8.17
N SER A 182 18.58 3.91 -7.97
CA SER A 182 19.43 3.19 -8.91
C SER A 182 18.62 2.64 -10.07
N GLU A 183 19.25 2.53 -11.23
CA GLU A 183 18.64 1.91 -12.40
C GLU A 183 18.41 0.41 -12.12
N GLN A 184 17.15 -0.01 -12.06
CA GLN A 184 16.76 -1.40 -11.86
C GLN A 184 15.89 -1.84 -13.03
N ASP A 185 16.19 -3.00 -13.62
CA ASP A 185 15.24 -3.69 -14.48
C ASP A 185 14.20 -4.36 -13.57
N PRO A 186 12.94 -3.90 -13.57
CA PRO A 186 11.91 -4.48 -12.73
C PRO A 186 11.59 -5.93 -13.14
N GLY A 187 11.88 -6.34 -14.38
CA GLY A 187 11.56 -7.65 -14.92
C GLY A 187 10.04 -7.89 -15.08
N LYS A 188 9.70 -8.97 -15.78
CA LYS A 188 8.30 -9.43 -15.93
C LYS A 188 7.69 -9.76 -14.55
N PRO A 189 6.34 -9.76 -14.40
CA PRO A 189 5.72 -10.21 -13.16
C PRO A 189 6.09 -11.68 -12.91
N VAL A 190 6.15 -12.08 -11.64
CA VAL A 190 6.40 -13.47 -11.24
C VAL A 190 5.37 -13.86 -10.20
N ILE A 191 4.62 -14.91 -10.48
CA ILE A 191 3.67 -15.49 -9.55
C ILE A 191 4.43 -16.41 -8.59
N THR A 192 4.32 -16.14 -7.29
CA THR A 192 4.95 -16.96 -6.26
C THR A 192 3.97 -17.32 -5.14
N ASN A 193 4.33 -18.32 -4.33
CA ASN A 193 3.61 -18.72 -3.12
C ASN A 193 2.11 -18.95 -3.30
N LEU A 194 1.73 -19.81 -4.26
CA LEU A 194 0.34 -20.23 -4.41
C LEU A 194 -0.14 -21.01 -3.18
N ARG A 195 -1.16 -20.47 -2.49
CA ARG A 195 -1.70 -20.98 -1.23
C ARG A 195 -3.24 -21.05 -1.34
N PRO A 196 -3.82 -22.21 -1.71
CA PRO A 196 -5.27 -22.40 -1.63
C PRO A 196 -5.73 -22.46 -0.17
N ASN A 197 -6.92 -21.94 0.13
CA ASN A 197 -7.52 -22.02 1.46
C ASN A 197 -7.82 -23.47 1.87
N ALA A 198 -8.16 -24.33 0.90
CA ALA A 198 -8.35 -25.76 1.10
C ALA A 198 -8.10 -26.54 -0.20
N ARG A 199 -7.74 -27.82 -0.07
CA ARG A 199 -7.68 -28.77 -1.20
C ARG A 199 -9.04 -29.36 -1.54
N THR A 200 -10.01 -29.20 -0.64
CA THR A 200 -11.37 -29.66 -0.82
C THR A 200 -12.32 -28.60 -0.30
N VAL A 201 -13.29 -28.20 -1.10
CA VAL A 201 -14.32 -27.21 -0.75
C VAL A 201 -15.71 -27.78 -1.01
N PRO A 202 -16.74 -27.30 -0.29
CA PRO A 202 -18.11 -27.68 -0.61
C PRO A 202 -18.58 -27.03 -1.92
N ARG A 203 -19.54 -27.65 -2.62
CA ARG A 203 -20.31 -27.03 -3.70
C ARG A 203 -20.93 -25.72 -3.19
N ARG A 204 -20.82 -24.65 -3.98
CA ARG A 204 -21.14 -23.26 -3.60
C ARG A 204 -20.35 -22.69 -2.41
N GLY A 205 -19.35 -23.43 -1.92
CA GLY A 205 -18.40 -22.95 -0.92
C GLY A 205 -17.37 -22.00 -1.51
N LEU A 206 -16.57 -21.40 -0.64
CA LEU A 206 -15.47 -20.53 -1.05
C LEU A 206 -14.21 -21.35 -1.36
N PHE A 207 -13.79 -21.36 -2.62
CA PHE A 207 -12.39 -21.58 -2.97
C PHE A 207 -11.68 -20.23 -3.07
N GLU A 208 -10.60 -20.06 -2.32
CA GLU A 208 -9.76 -18.86 -2.35
C GLU A 208 -8.32 -19.29 -2.58
N LEU A 209 -7.68 -18.73 -3.61
CA LEU A 209 -6.26 -18.93 -3.87
C LEU A 209 -5.52 -17.62 -3.62
N ARG A 210 -4.56 -17.66 -2.70
CA ARG A 210 -3.66 -16.55 -2.36
C ARG A 210 -2.32 -16.74 -3.07
N PHE A 211 -1.68 -15.66 -3.47
CA PHE A 211 -0.38 -15.68 -4.12
C PHE A 211 0.28 -14.30 -4.01
N ASP A 212 1.59 -14.28 -4.23
CA ASP A 212 2.41 -13.09 -4.14
C ASP A 212 2.89 -12.69 -5.54
N LEU A 213 2.87 -11.37 -5.81
CA LEU A 213 3.50 -10.75 -6.96
C LEU A 213 4.58 -9.78 -6.48
N SER A 214 5.39 -9.27 -7.41
CA SER A 214 6.33 -8.19 -7.13
C SER A 214 5.61 -6.99 -6.49
N ASP A 215 6.06 -6.57 -5.31
CA ASP A 215 5.52 -5.41 -4.60
C ASP A 215 6.05 -4.12 -5.25
N ARG A 216 5.35 -3.67 -6.31
CA ARG A 216 5.80 -2.56 -7.18
C ARG A 216 4.68 -1.72 -7.81
N TYR A 217 3.43 -2.02 -7.49
CA TYR A 217 2.29 -1.41 -8.17
C TYR A 217 1.77 -0.22 -7.35
N ALA A 218 1.85 0.98 -7.94
CA ALA A 218 1.28 2.18 -7.34
C ALA A 218 -0.24 2.09 -7.30
N ASP A 219 -0.86 1.53 -8.34
CA ASP A 219 -2.29 1.26 -8.44
C ASP A 219 -2.53 -0.22 -8.80
N PRO A 220 -2.70 -1.11 -7.82
CA PRO A 220 -2.99 -2.52 -8.02
C PRO A 220 -4.49 -2.78 -8.29
N PHE A 221 -5.32 -1.74 -8.38
CA PHE A 221 -6.76 -1.86 -8.59
C PHE A 221 -7.15 -1.61 -10.06
N ASP A 222 -6.28 -0.96 -10.83
CA ASP A 222 -6.44 -0.77 -12.26
C ASP A 222 -5.88 -1.97 -13.07
N PRO A 223 -6.72 -2.73 -13.80
CA PRO A 223 -6.25 -3.80 -14.67
C PRO A 223 -5.37 -3.30 -15.84
N GLY A 224 -5.39 -1.99 -16.15
CA GLY A 224 -4.44 -1.38 -17.07
C GLY A 224 -3.00 -1.31 -16.53
N VAL A 225 -2.83 -1.36 -15.21
CA VAL A 225 -1.52 -1.39 -14.54
C VAL A 225 -1.07 -2.84 -14.29
N VAL A 226 -1.96 -3.66 -13.73
CA VAL A 226 -1.72 -5.09 -13.47
C VAL A 226 -3.03 -5.87 -13.59
N ASP A 227 -3.12 -6.68 -14.64
CA ASP A 227 -4.28 -7.51 -14.96
C ASP A 227 -4.06 -8.92 -14.40
N VAL A 228 -4.93 -9.33 -13.47
CA VAL A 228 -4.86 -10.64 -12.84
C VAL A 228 -6.14 -11.41 -13.12
N THR A 229 -6.01 -12.58 -13.72
CA THR A 229 -7.14 -13.45 -14.08
C THR A 229 -6.89 -14.89 -13.68
N ALA A 230 -7.95 -15.59 -13.29
CA ALA A 230 -7.91 -17.01 -13.01
C ALA A 230 -9.00 -17.74 -13.80
N ASP A 231 -8.59 -18.78 -14.52
CA ASP A 231 -9.46 -19.68 -15.25
C ASP A 231 -9.75 -20.91 -14.42
N PHE A 232 -11.00 -21.06 -13.97
CA PHE A 232 -11.50 -22.22 -13.24
C PHE A 232 -12.15 -23.19 -14.22
N ALA A 233 -11.52 -24.34 -14.45
CA ALA A 233 -12.06 -25.41 -15.26
C ALA A 233 -12.76 -26.45 -14.38
N ALA A 234 -14.02 -26.71 -14.66
CA ALA A 234 -14.86 -27.68 -13.97
C ALA A 234 -14.79 -29.07 -14.64
N PRO A 235 -15.24 -30.14 -13.95
CA PRO A 235 -15.22 -31.51 -14.47
C PRO A 235 -16.00 -31.71 -15.77
N ASP A 236 -17.01 -30.87 -16.02
CA ASP A 236 -17.82 -30.89 -17.24
C ASP A 236 -17.17 -30.15 -18.42
N GLY A 237 -15.96 -29.61 -18.22
CA GLY A 237 -15.21 -28.85 -19.23
C GLY A 237 -15.60 -27.37 -19.30
N SER A 238 -16.56 -26.91 -18.49
CA SER A 238 -16.88 -25.49 -18.42
C SER A 238 -15.73 -24.69 -17.79
N ILE A 239 -15.48 -23.49 -18.31
CA ILE A 239 -14.44 -22.59 -17.82
C ILE A 239 -15.10 -21.30 -17.34
N THR A 240 -14.87 -20.96 -16.07
CA THR A 240 -15.26 -19.65 -15.51
C THR A 240 -14.02 -18.82 -15.28
N ARG A 241 -13.94 -17.66 -15.93
CA ARG A 241 -12.88 -16.69 -15.68
C ARG A 241 -13.32 -15.71 -14.59
N VAL A 242 -12.44 -15.48 -13.61
CA VAL A 242 -12.63 -14.46 -12.57
C VAL A 242 -11.41 -13.56 -12.49
N SER A 243 -11.62 -12.32 -12.06
CA SER A 243 -10.53 -11.38 -11.79
C SER A 243 -9.90 -11.66 -10.42
N GLY A 244 -8.58 -11.47 -10.34
CA GLY A 244 -7.89 -11.34 -9.07
C GLY A 244 -8.08 -9.96 -8.47
N PHE A 245 -7.81 -9.85 -7.18
CA PHE A 245 -7.88 -8.59 -6.44
C PHE A 245 -6.72 -8.49 -5.45
N TYR A 246 -6.32 -7.25 -5.21
CA TYR A 246 -5.33 -6.89 -4.20
C TYR A 246 -5.96 -6.88 -2.82
N TYR A 247 -5.24 -7.42 -1.84
CA TYR A 247 -5.78 -7.67 -0.51
C TYR A 247 -4.73 -7.44 0.57
N GLN A 248 -5.15 -6.99 1.74
CA GLN A 248 -4.32 -6.99 2.94
C GLN A 248 -5.13 -7.52 4.11
N ASP A 249 -4.56 -8.47 4.85
CA ASP A 249 -5.17 -8.93 6.09
C ASP A 249 -5.20 -7.78 7.10
N HIS A 250 -6.19 -7.81 7.97
CA HIS A 250 -6.30 -6.91 9.12
C HIS A 250 -6.62 -7.76 10.35
N TYR A 251 -6.37 -7.21 11.53
CA TYR A 251 -6.89 -7.75 12.78
C TYR A 251 -7.83 -6.74 13.43
N ARG A 252 -8.75 -7.28 14.23
CA ARG A 252 -9.73 -6.49 14.98
C ARG A 252 -9.48 -6.61 16.46
N THR A 253 -9.47 -5.47 17.14
CA THR A 253 -9.48 -5.38 18.59
C THR A 253 -10.78 -4.75 19.03
N VAL A 254 -11.55 -5.44 19.87
CA VAL A 254 -12.80 -4.93 20.46
C VAL A 254 -12.60 -4.81 21.96
N ASN A 255 -12.83 -3.63 22.53
CA ASN A 255 -12.86 -3.41 23.97
C ASN A 255 -14.14 -2.66 24.38
N THR A 256 -14.28 -2.31 25.65
CA THR A 256 -15.50 -1.65 26.17
C THR A 256 -15.68 -0.21 25.67
N VAL A 257 -14.64 0.39 25.07
CA VAL A 257 -14.61 1.79 24.63
C VAL A 257 -14.69 1.90 23.12
N GLU A 258 -13.93 1.07 22.39
CA GLU A 258 -13.79 1.16 20.94
C GLU A 258 -13.58 -0.20 20.27
N GLU A 259 -13.80 -0.20 18.96
CA GLU A 259 -13.41 -1.24 18.04
C GLU A 259 -12.40 -0.67 17.04
N ARG A 260 -11.26 -1.34 16.92
CA ARG A 260 -10.16 -0.94 16.01
C ARG A 260 -9.87 -2.05 15.01
N ILE A 261 -9.67 -1.65 13.76
CA ILE A 261 -9.21 -2.51 12.67
C ILE A 261 -7.86 -1.99 12.22
N GLU A 262 -6.86 -2.85 12.22
CA GLU A 262 -5.47 -2.48 11.92
C GLU A 262 -4.87 -3.46 10.91
N PRO A 263 -4.10 -2.97 9.92
CA PRO A 263 -3.49 -3.83 8.92
C PRO A 263 -2.50 -4.81 9.55
N GLN A 264 -2.49 -6.02 9.01
CA GLN A 264 -1.63 -7.13 9.40
C GLN A 264 -0.97 -7.75 8.19
N GLY A 265 0.35 -7.92 8.27
CA GLY A 265 1.09 -8.57 7.19
C GLY A 265 1.20 -7.70 5.94
N ARG A 266 1.94 -8.21 4.96
CA ARG A 266 2.14 -7.52 3.69
C ARG A 266 0.89 -7.72 2.82
N PRO A 267 0.56 -6.76 1.96
CA PRO A 267 -0.46 -6.99 0.95
C PRO A 267 -0.11 -8.18 0.05
N GLU A 268 -1.13 -8.90 -0.39
CA GLU A 268 -1.04 -10.05 -1.27
C GLU A 268 -2.17 -10.00 -2.32
N TRP A 269 -2.18 -10.97 -3.22
CA TRP A 269 -3.21 -11.11 -4.23
C TRP A 269 -4.07 -12.34 -3.99
N ARG A 270 -5.35 -12.23 -4.34
CA ARG A 270 -6.31 -13.31 -4.16
C ARG A 270 -7.22 -13.46 -5.37
N VAL A 271 -7.68 -14.69 -5.62
CA VAL A 271 -8.83 -14.99 -6.49
C VAL A 271 -9.83 -15.81 -5.69
N ARG A 272 -11.12 -15.59 -5.92
CA ARG A 272 -12.21 -16.29 -5.23
C ARG A 272 -13.17 -16.90 -6.24
N TYR A 273 -13.61 -18.12 -5.95
CA TYR A 273 -14.52 -18.86 -6.81
C TYR A 273 -15.50 -19.70 -5.97
N ALA A 274 -16.76 -19.75 -6.42
CA ALA A 274 -17.82 -20.55 -5.82
C ALA A 274 -18.25 -21.66 -6.79
N PRO A 275 -17.67 -22.88 -6.70
CA PRO A 275 -17.88 -23.93 -7.69
C PRO A 275 -19.33 -24.43 -7.70
N ALA A 276 -19.89 -24.63 -8.90
CA ALA A 276 -21.28 -25.06 -9.09
C ALA A 276 -21.45 -26.59 -9.17
N THR A 277 -20.39 -27.32 -9.53
CA THR A 277 -20.42 -28.76 -9.84
C THR A 277 -19.45 -29.54 -8.94
N ASN A 278 -19.86 -30.73 -8.53
CA ASN A 278 -19.00 -31.65 -7.77
C ASN A 278 -17.94 -32.30 -8.66
N GLY A 279 -16.79 -32.64 -8.09
CA GLY A 279 -15.70 -33.32 -8.79
C GLY A 279 -14.38 -32.57 -8.73
N GLU A 280 -13.43 -32.96 -9.58
CA GLU A 280 -12.12 -32.35 -9.64
C GLU A 280 -12.11 -31.10 -10.53
N HIS A 281 -11.75 -29.96 -9.96
CA HIS A 281 -11.58 -28.69 -10.65
C HIS A 281 -10.10 -28.37 -10.80
N SER A 282 -9.77 -27.46 -11.72
CA SER A 282 -8.44 -26.88 -11.81
C SER A 282 -8.49 -25.37 -11.99
N VAL A 283 -7.50 -24.67 -11.45
CA VAL A 283 -7.34 -23.23 -11.60
C VAL A 283 -6.01 -22.92 -12.27
N THR A 284 -6.04 -22.07 -13.31
CA THR A 284 -4.84 -21.52 -13.96
C THR A 284 -4.82 -20.02 -13.77
N LEU A 285 -3.81 -19.51 -13.07
CA LEU A 285 -3.63 -18.08 -12.80
C LEU A 285 -2.74 -17.44 -13.86
N ARG A 286 -3.14 -16.25 -14.33
CA ARG A 286 -2.40 -15.44 -15.30
C ARG A 286 -2.29 -14.01 -14.80
N VAL A 287 -1.11 -13.42 -14.97
CA VAL A 287 -0.83 -12.04 -14.60
C VAL A 287 -0.16 -11.35 -15.78
N ARG A 288 -0.59 -10.12 -16.05
CA ARG A 288 0.00 -9.26 -17.06
C ARG A 288 0.20 -7.85 -16.50
N ASP A 289 1.37 -7.29 -16.73
CA ASP A 289 1.62 -5.86 -16.56
C ASP A 289 2.43 -5.32 -17.73
N ARG A 290 2.83 -4.05 -17.68
CA ARG A 290 3.59 -3.40 -18.76
C ARG A 290 4.96 -4.04 -19.06
N TRP A 291 5.49 -4.86 -18.16
CA TRP A 291 6.80 -5.51 -18.30
C TRP A 291 6.69 -6.96 -18.77
N GLY A 292 5.48 -7.50 -18.93
CA GLY A 292 5.24 -8.80 -19.53
C GLY A 292 4.15 -9.59 -18.84
N GLU A 293 4.22 -10.91 -18.99
CA GLU A 293 3.20 -11.84 -18.51
C GLU A 293 3.83 -13.02 -17.77
N ASP A 294 3.04 -13.59 -16.85
CA ASP A 294 3.34 -14.85 -16.19
C ASP A 294 2.09 -15.71 -16.08
N THR A 295 2.28 -17.02 -16.10
CA THR A 295 1.19 -17.99 -15.96
C THR A 295 1.66 -19.10 -15.04
N ALA A 296 0.92 -19.32 -13.96
CA ALA A 296 1.22 -20.38 -13.02
C ALA A 296 0.84 -21.75 -13.60
N ALA A 297 1.52 -22.80 -13.14
CA ALA A 297 1.08 -24.16 -13.40
C ALA A 297 -0.35 -24.38 -12.85
N PRO A 298 -1.20 -25.16 -13.53
CA PRO A 298 -2.54 -25.46 -13.05
C PRO A 298 -2.51 -26.11 -11.66
N LEU A 299 -3.38 -25.64 -10.77
CA LEU A 299 -3.58 -26.20 -9.44
C LEU A 299 -4.93 -26.90 -9.38
N SER A 300 -4.96 -28.14 -8.90
CA SER A 300 -6.21 -28.91 -8.78
C SER A 300 -6.80 -28.85 -7.37
N PHE A 301 -8.12 -28.92 -7.29
CA PHE A 301 -8.86 -29.02 -6.03
C PHE A 301 -10.17 -29.79 -6.22
N THR A 302 -10.65 -30.42 -5.15
CA THR A 302 -11.86 -31.24 -5.20
C THR A 302 -13.07 -30.49 -4.64
N VAL A 303 -14.21 -30.60 -5.31
CA VAL A 303 -15.49 -30.07 -4.85
C VAL A 303 -16.40 -31.22 -4.43
N ARG A 304 -16.96 -31.12 -3.22
CA ARG A 304 -17.86 -32.14 -2.63
C ARG A 304 -19.23 -31.56 -2.30
N GLU A 305 -20.23 -32.41 -2.25
CA GLU A 305 -21.54 -32.00 -1.76
C GLU A 305 -21.44 -31.58 -0.28
N PRO A 306 -21.93 -30.40 0.12
CA PRO A 306 -21.98 -29.99 1.52
C PRO A 306 -23.00 -30.81 2.30
N GLU A 307 -22.76 -30.99 3.61
CA GLU A 307 -23.77 -31.54 4.54
C GLU A 307 -24.98 -30.60 4.67
N ASN A 308 -24.73 -29.29 4.69
CA ASN A 308 -25.74 -28.24 4.75
C ASN A 308 -25.56 -27.28 3.56
N PRO A 309 -26.21 -27.54 2.41
CA PRO A 309 -26.05 -26.70 1.23
C PRO A 309 -26.51 -25.27 1.48
N SER A 310 -25.63 -24.31 1.15
CA SER A 310 -25.99 -22.91 1.01
C SER A 310 -26.26 -22.63 -0.45
N SER A 311 -27.53 -22.60 -0.82
CA SER A 311 -27.97 -22.33 -2.19
C SER A 311 -28.04 -20.83 -2.43
N PHE A 312 -27.61 -20.38 -3.62
CA PHE A 312 -27.84 -19.00 -4.00
C PHE A 312 -29.33 -18.73 -4.25
N ILE A 313 -29.71 -17.47 -4.16
CA ILE A 313 -31.08 -17.01 -4.44
C ILE A 313 -31.14 -16.48 -5.87
N ARG A 314 -32.22 -16.83 -6.58
CA ARG A 314 -32.52 -16.35 -7.93
C ARG A 314 -33.98 -15.96 -8.03
N VAL A 315 -34.34 -15.24 -9.10
CA VAL A 315 -35.75 -14.99 -9.44
C VAL A 315 -36.43 -16.34 -9.70
N SER A 316 -37.65 -16.52 -9.18
CA SER A 316 -38.37 -17.77 -9.33
C SER A 316 -38.75 -18.03 -10.78
N ALA A 317 -38.51 -19.26 -11.24
CA ALA A 317 -38.89 -19.69 -12.58
C ALA A 317 -40.40 -19.94 -12.71
N ALA A 318 -41.07 -20.32 -11.61
CA ALA A 318 -42.50 -20.56 -11.58
C ALA A 318 -43.31 -19.26 -11.50
N ASP A 319 -42.82 -18.27 -10.74
CA ASP A 319 -43.45 -16.95 -10.63
C ASP A 319 -42.40 -15.84 -10.46
N PRO A 320 -42.08 -15.07 -11.52
CA PRO A 320 -41.03 -14.05 -11.50
C PRO A 320 -41.22 -12.89 -10.51
N ARG A 321 -42.36 -12.82 -9.82
CA ARG A 321 -42.60 -11.86 -8.73
C ARG A 321 -41.93 -12.26 -7.42
N TYR A 322 -41.49 -13.50 -7.30
CA TYR A 322 -40.88 -14.06 -6.09
C TYR A 322 -39.46 -14.56 -6.36
N PHE A 323 -38.80 -15.04 -5.31
CA PHE A 323 -37.48 -15.63 -5.37
C PHE A 323 -37.51 -17.11 -5.01
N GLU A 324 -36.51 -17.84 -5.44
CA GLU A 324 -36.28 -19.23 -5.05
C GLU A 324 -34.78 -19.51 -4.88
N THR A 325 -34.47 -20.54 -4.10
CA THR A 325 -33.12 -21.07 -4.04
C THR A 325 -32.75 -21.73 -5.37
N GLU A 326 -31.46 -21.89 -5.64
CA GLU A 326 -31.01 -22.62 -6.84
C GLU A 326 -31.61 -24.03 -6.95
N ASP A 327 -31.88 -24.69 -5.82
CA ASP A 327 -32.52 -26.01 -5.75
C ASP A 327 -34.06 -25.97 -5.89
N GLY A 328 -34.65 -24.78 -6.08
CA GLY A 328 -36.07 -24.58 -6.39
C GLY A 328 -36.99 -24.34 -5.19
N ALA A 329 -36.45 -24.16 -3.97
CA ALA A 329 -37.26 -23.87 -2.79
C ALA A 329 -37.67 -22.39 -2.79
N PHE A 330 -38.94 -22.10 -2.49
CA PHE A 330 -39.44 -20.73 -2.37
C PHE A 330 -38.64 -19.92 -1.34
N PHE A 331 -38.28 -18.69 -1.70
CA PHE A 331 -37.58 -17.75 -0.82
C PHE A 331 -38.35 -16.42 -0.77
N TYR A 332 -38.69 -15.99 0.43
CA TYR A 332 -39.27 -14.68 0.69
C TYR A 332 -38.34 -13.90 1.61
N PRO A 333 -37.78 -12.76 1.17
CA PRO A 333 -36.88 -11.97 1.99
C PRO A 333 -37.67 -11.29 3.11
N ILE A 334 -37.27 -11.55 4.35
CA ILE A 334 -37.82 -10.93 5.56
C ILE A 334 -36.63 -10.38 6.33
N GLY A 335 -36.62 -9.08 6.55
CA GLY A 335 -35.44 -8.42 7.10
C GLY A 335 -35.61 -6.94 7.33
N HIS A 336 -34.57 -6.37 7.94
CA HIS A 336 -34.45 -4.96 8.23
C HIS A 336 -33.44 -4.27 7.33
N ASN A 337 -33.65 -2.97 7.10
CA ASN A 337 -32.60 -2.10 6.64
C ASN A 337 -31.70 -1.72 7.83
N ILE A 338 -30.48 -2.23 7.84
CA ILE A 338 -29.43 -1.90 8.81
C ILE A 338 -28.35 -1.10 8.10
N ARG A 339 -28.68 0.15 7.78
CA ARG A 339 -27.78 1.12 7.11
C ARG A 339 -26.33 1.07 7.60
N SER A 340 -26.09 1.07 8.91
CA SER A 340 -24.78 1.13 9.56
C SER A 340 -24.90 0.58 10.99
N PRO A 341 -23.80 0.08 11.58
CA PRO A 341 -23.84 -0.51 12.92
C PRO A 341 -24.17 0.50 14.03
N PHE A 342 -23.94 1.79 13.77
CA PHE A 342 -24.24 2.89 14.68
C PHE A 342 -24.86 4.10 13.95
N ASP A 343 -25.50 4.99 14.73
CA ASP A 343 -26.08 6.25 14.27
C ASP A 343 -25.89 7.38 15.28
N THR A 344 -25.04 8.35 14.93
CA THR A 344 -24.76 9.53 15.76
C THR A 344 -25.66 10.73 15.43
N ARG A 345 -26.51 10.66 14.39
CA ARG A 345 -27.32 11.82 13.95
C ARG A 345 -28.32 12.32 14.99
N MET A 346 -28.65 11.48 15.95
CA MET A 346 -29.59 11.80 17.01
C MET A 346 -28.90 12.03 18.36
N ASP A 347 -27.56 12.07 18.42
CA ASP A 347 -26.83 12.22 19.68
C ASP A 347 -27.12 13.58 20.32
N ASP A 348 -27.21 14.63 19.51
CA ASP A 348 -27.61 15.97 19.96
C ASP A 348 -29.05 16.01 20.49
N GLN A 349 -29.93 15.15 19.97
CA GLN A 349 -31.34 15.08 20.40
C GLN A 349 -31.55 14.22 21.65
N PHE A 350 -30.62 13.29 21.93
CA PHE A 350 -30.69 12.39 23.09
C PHE A 350 -29.35 12.32 23.84
N PRO A 351 -28.85 13.45 24.39
CA PRO A 351 -27.51 13.53 24.98
C PRO A 351 -27.33 12.68 26.25
N TRP A 352 -28.44 12.24 26.87
CA TRP A 352 -28.43 11.34 28.03
C TRP A 352 -28.28 9.86 27.66
N ARG A 353 -28.31 9.50 26.36
CA ARG A 353 -28.10 8.13 25.90
C ARG A 353 -26.80 8.05 25.12
N PHE A 354 -25.72 7.73 25.83
CA PHE A 354 -24.43 7.47 25.18
C PHE A 354 -24.54 6.19 24.34
N ARG A 355 -24.50 6.36 23.02
CA ARG A 355 -24.42 5.25 22.06
C ARG A 355 -22.96 5.11 21.71
N HIS A 356 -22.30 4.08 22.25
CA HIS A 356 -20.99 3.72 21.76
C HIS A 356 -21.10 3.47 20.25
N PRO A 357 -20.20 4.00 19.42
CA PRO A 357 -20.07 3.51 18.06
C PRO A 357 -19.58 2.06 18.18
N THR A 358 -20.52 1.12 18.25
CA THR A 358 -20.19 -0.28 18.04
C THR A 358 -19.66 -0.35 16.62
N GLY A 359 -18.42 -0.82 16.44
CA GLY A 359 -17.92 -1.08 15.10
C GLY A 359 -18.73 -2.18 14.43
N SER A 360 -18.26 -2.65 13.27
CA SER A 360 -19.02 -3.63 12.48
C SER A 360 -19.25 -4.95 13.22
N SER A 361 -18.57 -5.23 14.34
CA SER A 361 -18.84 -6.43 15.15
C SER A 361 -20.30 -6.51 15.64
N ALA A 362 -21.01 -5.38 15.75
CA ALA A 362 -22.44 -5.34 16.08
C ALA A 362 -23.31 -6.17 15.13
N TYR A 363 -22.92 -6.29 13.86
CA TYR A 363 -23.65 -7.08 12.88
C TYR A 363 -23.78 -8.55 13.31
N LYS A 364 -22.79 -9.09 14.03
CA LYS A 364 -22.86 -10.45 14.55
C LYS A 364 -24.06 -10.66 15.47
N ASP A 365 -24.29 -9.70 16.38
CA ASP A 365 -25.40 -9.77 17.33
C ASP A 365 -26.73 -9.49 16.62
N TYR A 366 -26.75 -8.52 15.71
CA TYR A 366 -27.94 -8.21 14.90
C TYR A 366 -28.41 -9.43 14.11
N PHE A 367 -27.51 -10.10 13.38
CA PHE A 367 -27.88 -11.27 12.59
C PHE A 367 -28.33 -12.44 13.46
N ALA A 368 -27.70 -12.64 14.62
CA ALA A 368 -28.13 -13.67 15.55
C ALA A 368 -29.54 -13.41 16.09
N ASP A 369 -29.89 -12.15 16.39
CA ASP A 369 -31.22 -11.78 16.88
C ASP A 369 -32.28 -11.83 15.77
N MET A 370 -31.95 -11.36 14.57
CA MET A 370 -32.78 -11.48 13.37
C MET A 370 -33.13 -12.96 13.09
N HIS A 371 -32.13 -13.84 13.12
CA HIS A 371 -32.34 -15.27 12.89
C HIS A 371 -33.30 -15.89 13.91
N LYS A 372 -33.19 -15.53 15.20
CA LYS A 372 -34.06 -16.07 16.27
C LYS A 372 -35.55 -15.81 16.02
N VAL A 373 -35.89 -14.72 15.33
CA VAL A 373 -37.27 -14.34 15.01
C VAL A 373 -37.71 -14.72 13.60
N GLY A 374 -36.85 -15.44 12.85
CA GLY A 374 -37.15 -15.97 11.52
C GLY A 374 -36.85 -15.02 10.36
N GLU A 375 -36.08 -13.95 10.59
CA GLU A 375 -35.56 -13.11 9.51
C GLU A 375 -34.41 -13.81 8.78
N ASN A 376 -34.27 -13.50 7.49
CA ASN A 376 -33.36 -14.21 6.57
C ASN A 376 -32.67 -13.28 5.56
N PHE A 377 -32.86 -11.96 5.65
CA PHE A 377 -32.34 -10.99 4.71
C PHE A 377 -31.97 -9.69 5.45
N VAL A 378 -31.03 -8.91 4.92
CA VAL A 378 -30.65 -7.61 5.46
C VAL A 378 -30.17 -6.68 4.36
N GLU A 379 -30.45 -5.38 4.49
CA GLU A 379 -29.80 -4.34 3.67
C GLU A 379 -28.73 -3.63 4.50
N ILE A 380 -27.52 -3.48 3.96
CA ILE A 380 -26.38 -2.79 4.58
C ILE A 380 -25.82 -1.75 3.62
N TRP A 381 -25.53 -0.54 4.10
CA TRP A 381 -24.99 0.51 3.24
C TRP A 381 -23.47 0.44 3.13
N MET A 382 -22.98 0.46 1.90
CA MET A 382 -21.57 0.70 1.57
C MET A 382 -21.29 2.20 1.48
N SER A 383 -21.32 2.88 2.62
CA SER A 383 -21.09 4.34 2.75
C SER A 383 -19.81 4.65 3.53
N ALA A 384 -19.34 5.90 3.46
CA ALA A 384 -18.07 6.33 4.08
C ALA A 384 -17.99 6.14 5.62
N TRP A 385 -19.13 6.11 6.31
CA TRP A 385 -19.24 5.88 7.76
C TRP A 385 -19.61 4.42 8.08
N SER A 386 -19.51 3.53 7.09
CA SER A 386 -19.81 2.09 7.18
C SER A 386 -18.83 1.34 6.24
N LEU A 387 -19.28 0.25 5.62
CA LEU A 387 -18.49 -0.68 4.80
C LEU A 387 -18.23 -0.18 3.36
N GLY A 388 -18.25 1.13 3.10
CA GLY A 388 -17.94 1.67 1.77
C GLY A 388 -16.46 1.46 1.44
N ILE A 389 -16.14 0.84 0.30
CA ILE A 389 -14.75 0.58 -0.10
C ILE A 389 -14.15 1.70 -0.96
N GLU A 390 -14.96 2.65 -1.40
CA GLU A 390 -14.55 3.75 -2.27
C GLU A 390 -15.38 4.99 -1.91
N TRP A 391 -14.74 6.15 -1.78
CA TRP A 391 -15.41 7.40 -1.46
C TRP A 391 -14.54 8.62 -1.79
N SER A 392 -15.10 9.82 -1.58
CA SER A 392 -14.38 11.08 -1.74
C SER A 392 -13.16 11.19 -0.81
N PRO A 393 -12.01 11.72 -1.31
CA PRO A 393 -10.79 11.87 -0.52
C PRO A 393 -10.89 12.92 0.59
N VAL A 394 -11.99 13.67 0.67
CA VAL A 394 -12.26 14.59 1.79
C VAL A 394 -12.57 13.83 3.09
N ILE A 395 -12.96 12.56 3.00
CA ILE A 395 -13.19 11.70 4.15
C ILE A 395 -11.91 10.94 4.46
N ARG A 396 -11.44 11.01 5.72
CA ARG A 396 -10.25 10.31 6.18
C ARG A 396 -10.33 8.81 5.86
N GLY A 397 -9.23 8.26 5.35
CA GLY A 397 -9.09 6.84 4.98
C GLY A 397 -9.53 6.51 3.55
N TYR A 398 -10.11 7.48 2.82
CA TYR A 398 -10.41 7.36 1.40
C TYR A 398 -9.48 8.22 0.56
N HIS A 399 -9.19 7.75 -0.66
CA HIS A 399 -8.24 8.39 -1.56
C HIS A 399 -8.85 8.76 -2.93
N GLY A 400 -10.16 8.62 -3.09
CA GLY A 400 -10.88 8.92 -4.32
C GLY A 400 -11.21 7.68 -5.16
N ALA A 401 -11.72 7.93 -6.36
CA ALA A 401 -12.15 6.86 -7.24
C ALA A 401 -10.94 6.05 -7.76
N GLY A 402 -11.08 4.72 -7.80
CA GLY A 402 -10.04 3.77 -8.20
C GLY A 402 -9.10 3.32 -7.06
N ASP A 403 -9.19 3.90 -5.86
CA ASP A 403 -8.31 3.55 -4.73
C ASP A 403 -9.12 2.97 -3.57
N TYR A 404 -9.21 1.63 -3.55
CA TYR A 404 -10.07 0.93 -2.61
C TYR A 404 -9.50 0.88 -1.19
N ARG A 405 -10.40 1.08 -0.23
CA ARG A 405 -10.16 1.04 1.20
C ARG A 405 -10.15 -0.42 1.69
N LEU A 406 -8.94 -0.99 1.85
CA LEU A 406 -8.73 -2.42 2.12
C LEU A 406 -9.20 -2.90 3.49
N ASP A 407 -9.18 -2.05 4.52
CA ASP A 407 -9.73 -2.38 5.85
C ASP A 407 -11.24 -2.61 5.78
N ASN A 408 -11.97 -1.76 5.03
CA ASN A 408 -13.41 -1.94 4.83
C ASN A 408 -13.73 -3.15 3.95
N ALA A 409 -12.92 -3.44 2.93
CA ALA A 409 -13.08 -4.65 2.12
C ALA A 409 -12.88 -5.92 2.98
N TRP A 410 -11.87 -5.91 3.85
CA TRP A 410 -11.62 -6.99 4.82
C TRP A 410 -12.75 -7.11 5.85
N ASP A 411 -13.30 -5.99 6.34
CA ASP A 411 -14.41 -5.97 7.30
C ASP A 411 -15.70 -6.50 6.67
N LEU A 412 -15.99 -6.11 5.43
CA LEU A 412 -17.15 -6.60 4.68
C LEU A 412 -17.13 -8.13 4.55
N ASP A 413 -15.96 -8.75 4.31
CA ASP A 413 -15.84 -10.22 4.32
C ASP A 413 -16.31 -10.82 5.65
N ARG A 414 -15.94 -10.21 6.79
CA ARG A 414 -16.34 -10.69 8.13
C ARG A 414 -17.85 -10.56 8.34
N VAL A 415 -18.42 -9.44 7.91
CA VAL A 415 -19.88 -9.21 7.99
C VAL A 415 -20.64 -10.25 7.15
N LEU A 416 -20.18 -10.54 5.93
CA LEU A 416 -20.79 -11.58 5.10
C LEU A 416 -20.63 -12.99 5.68
N GLU A 417 -19.50 -13.28 6.34
CA GLU A 417 -19.30 -14.53 7.07
C GLU A 417 -20.27 -14.68 8.25
N TRP A 418 -20.49 -13.61 9.03
CA TRP A 418 -21.46 -13.62 10.14
C TRP A 418 -22.91 -13.73 9.65
N ALA A 419 -23.24 -13.08 8.53
CA ALA A 419 -24.55 -13.20 7.90
C ALA A 419 -24.81 -14.67 7.49
N ARG A 420 -23.86 -15.28 6.78
CA ARG A 420 -23.93 -16.69 6.37
C ARG A 420 -24.06 -17.63 7.57
N ALA A 421 -23.27 -17.42 8.62
CA ALA A 421 -23.30 -18.23 9.83
C ALA A 421 -24.65 -18.13 10.58
N SER A 422 -25.35 -17.02 10.42
CA SER A 422 -26.66 -16.76 11.04
C SER A 422 -27.83 -17.06 10.09
N GLY A 423 -27.59 -17.66 8.91
CA GLY A 423 -28.64 -17.94 7.94
C GLY A 423 -29.24 -16.71 7.25
N ILE A 424 -28.61 -15.54 7.39
CA ILE A 424 -28.96 -14.33 6.65
C ILE A 424 -28.35 -14.42 5.25
N ARG A 425 -29.15 -14.11 4.23
CA ARG A 425 -28.80 -14.21 2.81
C ARG A 425 -28.35 -12.89 2.22
#